data_AF-A0A8S1LX24-F1
#
_entry.id   AF-A0A8S1LX24-F1
#
_cell.length_a   1.000
_cell.length_b   1.000
_cell.length_c   1.000
_cell.angle_alpha   90.00
_cell.angle_beta   90.00
_cell.angle_gamma   90.00
#
_symmetry.space_group_name_H-M   'P 1'
#
loop_
_entity.id
_entity.type
_entity.pdbx_description
1 polymer ?
#
loop_
_entity_poly.entity_id
_entity_poly.type
_entity_poly.pdbx_seq_one_letter_code
_entity_poly.pdbx_strand_id
1 'polypeptide(L)'
;MSLNQEYQKELKLAKFADEQLLKTKFITKLRKPSMKHDHDSMIQNIFKLDGQFIEKNLKCRLCQDYFQKFTITFCGHSFCYLCLFEHLLKSHKCPCCFTKIKGLQFVYCKTIDGFIQSQVIVSSQKHIDNYHSRKNVLKEWKAKKKIKNFNIGDSLDVLDSEHIWCVGKILKIKQKKRNQILIHYQGQNKIYDEYISINSPRLSTLGLFTNRKDILLYQPSLNEELLQIYLRYLEQLQNNETSFIDYLISQRQNQNQNLIFAFQSNGRNTISNLFSLIIYNNQTINDSF
;
A
#
# COMPACT_ATOMS: atom_id res chain seq x y z
N MET A 1 -14.24 -56.77 -0.31
CA MET A 1 -12.78 -56.60 -0.55
C MET A 1 -12.48 -55.13 -0.38
N SER A 2 -11.46 -54.77 0.41
CA SER A 2 -11.18 -53.36 0.69
C SER A 2 -10.67 -52.66 -0.57
N LEU A 3 -11.09 -51.40 -0.76
CA LEU A 3 -10.72 -50.48 -1.85
C LEU A 3 -9.20 -50.44 -2.15
N ASN A 4 -8.39 -50.82 -1.17
CA ASN A 4 -6.93 -50.90 -1.24
C ASN A 4 -6.40 -52.07 -2.09
N GLN A 5 -7.14 -53.18 -2.22
CA GLN A 5 -6.67 -54.37 -2.96
C GLN A 5 -6.87 -54.24 -4.47
N GLU A 6 -7.88 -53.48 -4.90
CA GLU A 6 -8.17 -53.20 -6.31
C GLU A 6 -7.18 -52.18 -6.87
N TYR A 7 -6.87 -51.14 -6.09
CA TYR A 7 -5.83 -50.14 -6.39
C TYR A 7 -4.42 -50.76 -6.50
N GLN A 8 -4.10 -51.73 -5.64
CA GLN A 8 -2.84 -52.48 -5.69
C GLN A 8 -2.75 -53.40 -6.93
N LYS A 9 -3.89 -53.87 -7.46
CA LYS A 9 -3.95 -54.64 -8.72
C LYS A 9 -3.75 -53.72 -9.94
N GLU A 10 -4.37 -52.54 -9.94
CA GLU A 10 -4.16 -51.55 -11.01
C GLU A 10 -2.71 -51.06 -11.07
N LEU A 11 -2.08 -50.79 -9.93
CA LEU A 11 -0.65 -50.42 -9.85
C LEU A 11 0.30 -51.54 -10.33
N LYS A 12 -0.09 -52.82 -10.16
CA LYS A 12 0.69 -53.96 -10.65
C LYS A 12 0.56 -54.16 -12.16
N LEU A 13 -0.60 -53.86 -12.74
CA LEU A 13 -0.84 -53.87 -14.18
C LEU A 13 -0.19 -52.67 -14.89
N ALA A 14 -0.11 -51.52 -14.21
CA ALA A 14 0.57 -50.32 -14.68
C ALA A 14 2.11 -50.37 -14.51
N LYS A 15 2.71 -51.56 -14.49
CA LYS A 15 4.17 -51.70 -14.66
C LYS A 15 4.52 -51.34 -16.10
N PHE A 16 4.84 -50.07 -16.29
CA PHE A 16 5.56 -49.54 -17.44
C PHE A 16 6.68 -50.49 -17.85
N ALA A 17 6.85 -50.64 -19.16
CA ALA A 17 7.85 -51.49 -19.82
C ALA A 17 9.17 -51.58 -19.04
N ASP A 18 9.70 -52.80 -18.96
CA ASP A 18 10.94 -53.24 -18.31
C ASP A 18 11.91 -52.09 -17.97
N GLU A 19 12.22 -51.90 -16.69
CA GLU A 19 13.02 -50.77 -16.18
C GLU A 19 14.38 -50.64 -16.90
N GLN A 20 14.93 -51.79 -17.33
CA GLN A 20 16.15 -51.85 -18.14
C GLN A 20 15.95 -51.32 -19.56
N LEU A 21 14.79 -51.58 -20.18
CA LEU A 21 14.42 -51.07 -21.50
C LEU A 21 14.15 -49.56 -21.48
N LEU A 22 13.56 -49.06 -20.38
CA LEU A 22 13.39 -47.63 -20.15
C LEU A 22 14.74 -46.95 -19.89
N LYS A 23 15.62 -47.50 -19.03
CA LYS A 23 16.98 -46.97 -18.82
C LYS A 23 17.78 -46.90 -20.10
N THR A 24 17.74 -47.95 -20.93
CA THR A 24 18.47 -47.96 -22.21
C THR A 24 17.88 -46.99 -23.24
N LYS A 25 16.55 -46.89 -23.37
CA LYS A 25 15.91 -45.86 -24.22
C LYS A 25 16.14 -44.43 -23.71
N PHE A 26 16.22 -44.23 -22.40
CA PHE A 26 16.49 -42.93 -21.79
C PHE A 26 17.95 -42.53 -21.99
N ILE A 27 18.90 -43.46 -21.78
CA ILE A 27 20.34 -43.23 -21.97
C ILE A 27 20.69 -43.02 -23.45
N THR A 28 20.04 -43.73 -24.38
CA THR A 28 20.24 -43.54 -25.83
C THR A 28 19.62 -42.24 -26.36
N LYS A 29 18.60 -41.68 -25.67
CA LYS A 29 18.03 -40.34 -25.95
C LYS A 29 18.75 -39.21 -25.22
N LEU A 30 19.57 -39.49 -24.22
CA LEU A 30 20.43 -38.48 -23.61
C LEU A 30 21.50 -38.09 -24.64
N ARG A 31 21.57 -36.78 -24.91
CA ARG A 31 22.40 -36.14 -25.94
C ARG A 31 23.83 -36.71 -25.95
N LYS A 32 24.35 -36.92 -27.16
CA LYS A 32 25.75 -37.34 -27.38
C LYS A 32 26.71 -36.43 -26.59
N PRO A 33 27.71 -36.99 -25.89
CA PRO A 33 28.67 -36.24 -25.08
C PRO A 33 29.49 -35.21 -25.87
N SER A 34 29.47 -35.26 -27.20
CA SER A 34 30.18 -34.34 -28.11
C SER A 34 29.71 -32.88 -28.06
N MET A 35 28.61 -32.57 -27.36
CA MET A 35 28.04 -31.22 -27.23
C MET A 35 27.98 -30.73 -25.77
N LYS A 36 28.73 -31.37 -24.86
CA LYS A 36 28.74 -30.99 -23.44
C LYS A 36 29.45 -29.65 -23.22
N HIS A 37 30.57 -29.43 -23.91
CA HIS A 37 31.29 -28.16 -23.89
C HIS A 37 30.45 -26.99 -24.45
N ASP A 38 29.71 -27.24 -25.54
CA ASP A 38 28.82 -26.23 -26.13
C ASP A 38 27.61 -25.95 -25.23
N HIS A 39 27.09 -26.96 -24.53
CA HIS A 39 26.03 -26.75 -23.54
C HIS A 39 26.51 -25.99 -22.30
N ASP A 40 27.68 -26.33 -21.77
CA ASP A 40 28.27 -25.67 -20.59
C ASP A 40 28.64 -24.22 -20.91
N SER A 41 29.18 -23.94 -22.11
CA SER A 41 29.43 -22.58 -22.58
C SER A 41 28.14 -21.79 -22.87
N MET A 42 27.10 -22.44 -23.38
CA MET A 42 25.78 -21.82 -23.57
C MET A 42 25.10 -21.53 -22.22
N ILE A 43 25.17 -22.42 -21.23
CA ILE A 43 24.65 -22.18 -19.86
C ILE A 43 25.41 -21.06 -19.15
N GLN A 44 26.73 -20.99 -19.31
CA GLN A 44 27.55 -19.91 -18.75
C GLN A 44 27.18 -18.53 -19.32
N ASN A 45 26.65 -18.48 -20.55
CA ASN A 45 26.24 -17.25 -21.22
C ASN A 45 24.73 -16.95 -21.08
N ILE A 46 23.87 -17.94 -20.85
CA ILE A 46 22.41 -17.76 -20.72
C ILE A 46 22.01 -17.12 -19.37
N PHE A 47 22.80 -17.29 -18.30
CA PHE A 47 22.47 -16.80 -16.96
C PHE A 47 23.45 -15.77 -16.36
N LYS A 48 24.32 -15.16 -17.17
CA LYS A 48 24.93 -13.89 -16.76
C LYS A 48 23.90 -12.80 -16.99
N LEU A 49 22.96 -12.67 -16.04
CA LEU A 49 22.17 -11.45 -15.92
C LEU A 49 23.17 -10.28 -15.83
N ASP A 50 23.09 -9.36 -16.79
CA ASP A 50 23.93 -8.17 -16.81
C ASP A 50 23.84 -7.48 -15.44
N GLY A 51 24.99 -7.24 -14.80
CA GLY A 51 25.06 -6.59 -13.49
C GLY A 51 24.31 -5.25 -13.48
N GLN A 52 24.28 -4.55 -14.62
CA GLN A 52 23.52 -3.31 -14.80
C GLN A 52 22.00 -3.52 -14.79
N PHE A 53 21.53 -4.67 -15.28
CA PHE A 53 20.11 -5.04 -15.26
C PHE A 53 19.64 -5.37 -13.83
N ILE A 54 20.48 -6.01 -13.03
CA ILE A 54 20.17 -6.33 -11.63
C ILE A 54 20.05 -5.04 -10.80
N GLU A 55 20.98 -4.10 -10.92
CA GLU A 55 20.96 -2.89 -10.10
C GLU A 55 19.74 -1.99 -10.32
N LYS A 56 19.31 -1.81 -11.58
CA LYS A 56 18.16 -0.94 -11.90
C LYS A 56 16.85 -1.50 -11.35
N ASN A 57 16.69 -2.82 -11.34
CA ASN A 57 15.46 -3.49 -10.87
C ASN A 57 15.37 -3.58 -9.34
N LEU A 58 16.45 -3.30 -8.61
CA LEU A 58 16.46 -3.26 -7.15
C LEU A 58 16.29 -1.85 -6.58
N LYS A 59 16.08 -0.84 -7.44
CA LYS A 59 15.87 0.56 -7.04
C LYS A 59 14.41 0.93 -7.04
N CYS A 60 14.02 1.68 -6.03
CA CYS A 60 12.68 2.24 -5.89
C CYS A 60 12.44 3.38 -6.88
N ARG A 61 11.28 3.38 -7.55
CA ARG A 61 10.91 4.44 -8.51
C ARG A 61 10.76 5.83 -7.89
N LEU A 62 10.40 5.90 -6.61
CA LEU A 62 10.17 7.16 -5.90
C LEU A 62 11.46 7.81 -5.38
N CYS A 63 12.34 7.04 -4.74
CA CYS A 63 13.58 7.57 -4.18
C CYS A 63 14.84 7.26 -5.01
N GLN A 64 14.68 6.52 -6.11
CA GLN A 64 15.73 6.14 -7.07
C GLN A 64 16.93 5.40 -6.45
N ASP A 65 16.71 4.77 -5.31
CA ASP A 65 17.74 4.09 -4.52
C ASP A 65 17.25 2.71 -4.09
N TYR A 66 18.15 1.85 -3.62
CA TYR A 66 17.83 0.46 -3.28
C TYR A 66 16.63 0.35 -2.35
N PHE A 67 15.79 -0.68 -2.55
CA PHE A 67 14.58 -0.80 -1.75
C PHE A 67 14.90 -0.97 -0.26
N GLN A 68 14.32 -0.12 0.56
CA GLN A 68 14.28 -0.29 2.01
C GLN A 68 12.90 -0.82 2.40
N LYS A 69 12.86 -2.05 2.94
CA LYS A 69 11.61 -2.76 3.24
C LYS A 69 10.76 -2.85 1.97
N PHE A 70 11.23 -3.64 1.01
CA PHE A 70 10.61 -3.87 -0.28
C PHE A 70 9.12 -4.14 -0.11
N THR A 71 8.31 -3.33 -0.75
CA THR A 71 6.85 -3.34 -0.62
C THR A 71 6.22 -3.38 -2.01
N ILE A 72 5.36 -4.36 -2.23
CA ILE A 72 4.62 -4.55 -3.48
C ILE A 72 3.15 -4.22 -3.27
N THR A 73 2.60 -3.48 -4.23
CA THR A 73 1.17 -3.17 -4.32
C THR A 73 0.45 -4.27 -5.10
N PHE A 74 -0.87 -4.38 -4.98
CA PHE A 74 -1.62 -5.40 -5.74
C PHE A 74 -1.57 -5.18 -7.27
N CYS A 75 -1.29 -3.96 -7.72
CA CYS A 75 -1.07 -3.67 -9.14
C CYS A 75 0.32 -4.10 -9.65
N GLY A 76 1.13 -4.76 -8.80
CA GLY A 76 2.44 -5.30 -9.14
C GLY A 76 3.61 -4.31 -9.01
N HIS A 77 3.35 -3.02 -8.85
CA HIS A 77 4.40 -2.02 -8.68
C HIS A 77 5.01 -2.06 -7.28
N SER A 78 6.34 -1.87 -7.23
CA SER A 78 7.15 -2.05 -6.03
C SER A 78 7.86 -0.77 -5.62
N PHE A 79 7.92 -0.54 -4.31
CA PHE A 79 8.43 0.69 -3.70
C PHE A 79 9.10 0.37 -2.36
N CYS A 80 9.83 1.34 -1.82
CA CYS A 80 10.18 1.28 -0.39
C CYS A 80 8.92 1.49 0.44
N TYR A 81 8.83 0.82 1.59
CA TYR A 81 7.68 0.94 2.49
C TYR A 81 7.35 2.40 2.81
N LEU A 82 8.33 3.20 3.22
CA LEU A 82 8.09 4.59 3.63
C LEU A 82 7.72 5.47 2.43
N CYS A 83 8.34 5.26 1.26
CA CYS A 83 8.03 6.02 0.05
C CYS A 83 6.59 5.79 -0.39
N LEU A 84 6.15 4.53 -0.43
CA LEU A 84 4.76 4.21 -0.77
C LEU A 84 3.80 4.73 0.29
N PHE A 85 4.11 4.52 1.58
CA PHE A 85 3.27 4.98 2.67
C PHE A 85 3.05 6.50 2.59
N GLU A 86 4.12 7.29 2.48
CA GLU A 86 4.03 8.76 2.36
C GLU A 86 3.28 9.20 1.12
N HIS A 87 3.44 8.52 -0.02
CA HIS A 87 2.66 8.82 -1.23
C HIS A 87 1.17 8.56 -1.00
N LEU A 88 0.82 7.43 -0.37
CA LEU A 88 -0.56 7.04 -0.11
C LEU A 88 -1.27 7.96 0.89
N LEU A 89 -0.54 8.70 1.72
CA LEU A 89 -1.14 9.77 2.53
C LEU A 89 -1.65 10.93 1.67
N LYS A 90 -1.08 11.16 0.49
CA LYS A 90 -1.40 12.29 -0.40
C LYS A 90 -2.36 11.90 -1.52
N SER A 91 -2.26 10.66 -1.99
CA SER A 91 -3.03 10.13 -3.10
C SER A 91 -3.25 8.64 -2.92
N HIS A 92 -4.50 8.18 -2.96
CA HIS A 92 -4.84 6.76 -2.91
C HIS A 92 -4.58 6.04 -4.23
N LYS A 93 -3.57 6.45 -5.02
CA LYS A 93 -3.26 5.89 -6.34
C LYS A 93 -1.83 5.39 -6.38
N CYS A 94 -1.56 4.40 -7.23
CA CYS A 94 -0.20 3.96 -7.51
C CYS A 94 0.58 5.07 -8.24
N PRO A 95 1.82 5.40 -7.82
CA PRO A 95 2.67 6.37 -8.52
C PRO A 95 2.98 6.02 -9.98
N CYS A 96 2.95 4.72 -10.34
CA CYS A 96 3.37 4.26 -11.65
C CYS A 96 2.20 4.10 -12.65
N CYS A 97 1.05 3.63 -12.19
CA CYS A 97 -0.07 3.24 -13.06
C CYS A 97 -1.42 3.83 -12.65
N PHE A 98 -1.45 4.69 -11.63
CA PHE A 98 -2.63 5.38 -11.13
C PHE A 98 -3.78 4.48 -10.63
N THR A 99 -3.58 3.18 -10.56
CA THR A 99 -4.54 2.24 -9.97
C THR A 99 -4.82 2.61 -8.52
N LYS A 100 -6.09 2.67 -8.13
CA LYS A 100 -6.52 3.09 -6.80
C LYS A 100 -6.11 2.05 -5.74
N ILE A 101 -5.19 2.42 -4.85
CA ILE A 101 -4.76 1.61 -3.72
C ILE A 101 -5.53 2.03 -2.48
N LYS A 102 -6.43 1.18 -2.01
CA LYS A 102 -7.22 1.45 -0.80
C LYS A 102 -6.36 1.18 0.44
N GLY A 103 -5.93 2.24 1.12
CA GLY A 103 -5.32 2.15 2.44
C GLY A 103 -4.01 1.38 2.49
N LEU A 104 -3.91 0.45 3.44
CA LEU A 104 -2.69 -0.34 3.70
C LEU A 104 -2.62 -1.65 2.89
N GLN A 105 -3.23 -1.68 1.70
CA GLN A 105 -3.26 -2.85 0.80
C GLN A 105 -1.95 -3.04 0.02
N PHE A 106 -0.88 -3.30 0.75
CA PHE A 106 0.42 -3.63 0.18
C PHE A 106 1.17 -4.59 1.09
N VAL A 107 2.00 -5.44 0.48
CA VAL A 107 2.71 -6.53 1.15
C VAL A 107 4.20 -6.25 1.10
N TYR A 108 4.92 -6.51 2.18
CA TYR A 108 6.37 -6.43 2.19
C TYR A 108 7.01 -7.81 2.03
N CYS A 109 8.12 -7.90 1.29
CA CYS A 109 8.81 -9.16 0.99
C CYS A 109 10.18 -9.20 1.66
N LYS A 110 10.29 -9.99 2.75
CA LYS A 110 11.56 -10.15 3.48
C LYS A 110 12.65 -10.84 2.67
N THR A 111 12.28 -11.73 1.75
CA THR A 111 13.24 -12.44 0.91
C THR A 111 13.96 -11.47 -0.03
N ILE A 112 13.20 -10.55 -0.64
CA ILE A 112 13.77 -9.51 -1.49
C ILE A 112 14.62 -8.54 -0.66
N ASP A 113 14.18 -8.17 0.54
CA ASP A 113 15.01 -7.37 1.45
C ASP A 113 16.35 -8.04 1.79
N GLY A 114 16.35 -9.36 2.05
CA GLY A 114 17.57 -10.12 2.32
C GLY A 114 18.51 -10.15 1.13
N PHE A 115 17.97 -10.34 -0.08
CA PHE A 115 18.73 -10.29 -1.32
C PHE A 115 19.30 -8.90 -1.60
N ILE A 116 18.51 -7.84 -1.40
CA ILE A 116 19.00 -6.47 -1.59
C ILE A 116 20.10 -6.16 -0.59
N GLN A 117 19.96 -6.59 0.67
CA GLN A 117 20.99 -6.37 1.67
C GLN A 117 22.31 -7.07 1.28
N SER A 118 22.27 -8.29 0.73
CA SER A 118 23.51 -8.95 0.27
C SER A 118 24.14 -8.24 -0.93
N GLN A 119 23.34 -7.75 -1.88
CA GLN A 119 23.84 -7.00 -3.04
C GLN A 119 24.40 -5.63 -2.64
N VAL A 120 23.74 -4.90 -1.74
CA VAL A 120 24.19 -3.58 -1.25
C VAL A 120 25.52 -3.71 -0.52
N ILE A 121 25.74 -4.77 0.26
CA ILE A 121 27.03 -5.02 0.94
C ILE A 121 28.17 -5.17 -0.06
N VAL A 122 27.90 -5.65 -1.27
CA VAL A 122 28.90 -5.83 -2.35
C VAL A 122 29.03 -4.56 -3.21
N SER A 123 28.17 -3.56 -3.02
CA SER A 123 28.16 -2.29 -3.77
C SER A 123 29.11 -1.25 -3.18
N SER A 124 29.23 -0.06 -3.81
CA SER A 124 30.09 1.03 -3.29
C SER A 124 29.75 1.47 -1.86
N GLN A 125 30.75 1.95 -1.11
CA GLN A 125 30.59 2.45 0.27
C GLN A 125 29.47 3.48 0.40
N LYS A 126 29.34 4.38 -0.58
CA LYS A 126 28.27 5.39 -0.63
C LYS A 126 26.87 4.77 -0.60
N HIS A 127 26.66 3.66 -1.31
CA HIS A 127 25.38 2.96 -1.34
C HIS A 127 25.09 2.28 0.01
N ILE A 128 26.12 1.71 0.64
CA ILE A 128 26.03 1.09 1.97
C ILE A 128 25.59 2.15 3.00
N ASP A 129 26.28 3.28 3.06
CA ASP A 129 26.01 4.35 4.02
C ASP A 129 24.58 4.89 3.86
N ASN A 130 24.16 5.13 2.62
CA ASN A 130 22.81 5.63 2.34
C ASN A 130 21.72 4.61 2.72
N TYR A 131 21.94 3.32 2.43
CA TYR A 131 21.03 2.26 2.82
C TYR A 131 20.87 2.18 4.35
N HIS A 132 21.98 2.23 5.09
CA HIS A 132 21.96 2.23 6.56
C HIS A 132 21.28 3.47 7.14
N SER A 133 21.55 4.65 6.60
CA SER A 133 20.88 5.90 6.99
C SER A 133 19.36 5.78 6.83
N ARG A 134 18.89 5.35 5.65
CA ARG A 134 17.46 5.17 5.35
C ARG A 134 16.82 4.09 6.22
N LYS A 135 17.56 3.03 6.57
CA LYS A 135 17.12 2.01 7.53
C LYS A 135 16.89 2.59 8.92
N ASN A 136 17.73 3.52 9.38
CA ASN A 136 17.59 4.19 10.66
C ASN A 136 16.41 5.16 10.66
N VAL A 137 16.25 5.97 9.61
CA VAL A 137 15.06 6.83 9.43
C VAL A 137 13.76 6.02 9.52
N LEU A 138 13.70 4.85 8.88
CA LEU A 138 12.53 3.97 8.97
C LEU A 138 12.30 3.44 10.41
N LYS A 139 13.34 3.14 11.17
CA LYS A 139 13.22 2.70 12.57
C LYS A 139 12.67 3.83 13.44
N GLU A 140 13.22 5.03 13.31
CA GLU A 140 12.78 6.22 14.05
C GLU A 140 11.32 6.57 13.71
N TRP A 141 10.96 6.54 12.43
CA TRP A 141 9.58 6.77 11.99
C TRP A 141 8.60 5.77 12.62
N LYS A 142 8.96 4.48 12.68
CA LYS A 142 8.13 3.46 13.35
C LYS A 142 8.00 3.73 14.85
N ALA A 143 9.07 4.20 15.49
CA ALA A 143 9.06 4.53 16.90
C ALA A 143 8.14 5.72 17.19
N LYS A 144 8.21 6.79 16.36
CA LYS A 144 7.30 7.94 16.42
C LYS A 144 5.85 7.54 16.26
N LYS A 145 5.55 6.65 15.30
CA LYS A 145 4.19 6.18 15.03
C LYS A 145 3.57 5.35 16.17
N LYS A 146 4.39 4.66 16.97
CA LYS A 146 3.93 3.68 17.95
C LYS A 146 3.41 4.35 19.22
N ILE A 147 2.16 4.05 19.57
CA ILE A 147 1.56 4.46 20.85
C ILE A 147 2.08 3.55 21.96
N LYS A 148 2.51 4.14 23.08
CA LYS A 148 3.05 3.40 24.23
C LYS A 148 1.96 2.95 25.20
N ASN A 149 1.07 3.87 25.56
CA ASN A 149 0.03 3.67 26.56
C ASN A 149 -1.33 4.06 25.97
N PHE A 150 -2.39 3.39 26.41
CA PHE A 150 -3.77 3.66 26.00
C PHE A 150 -4.61 3.88 27.25
N ASN A 151 -5.13 5.10 27.46
CA ASN A 151 -6.04 5.40 28.56
C ASN A 151 -7.40 5.87 28.03
N ILE A 152 -8.45 5.64 28.82
CA ILE A 152 -9.78 6.13 28.49
C ILE A 152 -9.75 7.66 28.52
N GLY A 153 -10.31 8.29 27.48
CA GLY A 153 -10.33 9.74 27.31
C GLY A 153 -9.20 10.27 26.43
N ASP A 154 -8.12 9.49 26.21
CA ASP A 154 -7.02 9.90 25.34
C ASP A 154 -7.50 10.12 23.90
N SER A 155 -6.91 11.11 23.23
CA SER A 155 -7.10 11.35 21.79
C SER A 155 -5.86 10.89 21.02
N LEU A 156 -6.07 10.34 19.84
CA LEU A 156 -5.02 9.78 18.99
C LEU A 156 -5.40 9.86 17.51
N ASP A 157 -4.41 9.66 16.64
CA ASP A 157 -4.63 9.64 15.20
C ASP A 157 -5.11 8.25 14.77
N VAL A 158 -6.27 8.21 14.12
CA VAL A 158 -6.93 6.97 13.68
C VAL A 158 -7.20 7.05 12.18
N LEU A 159 -6.72 6.05 11.44
CA LEU A 159 -7.05 5.85 10.05
C LEU A 159 -8.44 5.21 9.95
N ASP A 160 -9.40 5.88 9.33
CA ASP A 160 -10.78 5.40 9.20
C ASP A 160 -10.96 4.32 8.10
N SER A 161 -12.22 4.00 7.76
CA SER A 161 -12.56 3.05 6.69
C SER A 161 -12.30 3.60 5.28
N GLU A 162 -12.33 4.92 5.10
CA GLU A 162 -12.01 5.60 3.84
C GLU A 162 -10.51 5.87 3.66
N HIS A 163 -9.70 5.45 4.65
CA HIS A 163 -8.26 5.59 4.69
C HIS A 163 -7.78 7.04 4.82
N ILE A 164 -8.54 7.85 5.56
CA ILE A 164 -8.20 9.21 5.95
C ILE A 164 -7.86 9.22 7.44
N TRP A 165 -6.81 9.95 7.82
CA TRP A 165 -6.41 10.09 9.22
C TRP A 165 -7.29 11.12 9.92
N CYS A 166 -7.86 10.72 11.05
CA CYS A 166 -8.79 11.50 11.86
C CYS A 166 -8.34 11.54 13.31
N VAL A 167 -8.83 12.52 14.07
CA VAL A 167 -8.70 12.50 15.53
C VAL A 167 -9.76 11.57 16.11
N GLY A 168 -9.32 10.57 16.85
CA GLY A 168 -10.18 9.60 17.54
C GLY A 168 -9.98 9.64 19.05
N LYS A 169 -11.08 9.63 19.81
CA LYS A 169 -11.08 9.59 21.27
C LYS A 169 -11.36 8.18 21.78
N ILE A 170 -10.56 7.70 22.73
CA ILE A 170 -10.78 6.40 23.37
C ILE A 170 -11.94 6.51 24.36
N LEU A 171 -13.04 5.82 24.06
CA LEU A 171 -14.20 5.78 24.97
C LEU A 171 -14.12 4.61 25.95
N LYS A 172 -13.67 3.44 25.49
CA LYS A 172 -13.63 2.22 26.30
C LYS A 172 -12.45 1.35 25.89
N ILE A 173 -11.91 0.59 26.84
CA ILE A 173 -10.88 -0.42 26.60
C ILE A 173 -11.46 -1.78 26.98
N LYS A 174 -11.48 -2.72 26.03
CA LYS A 174 -11.87 -4.11 26.26
C LYS A 174 -10.61 -4.98 26.34
N GLN A 175 -10.37 -5.53 27.52
CA GLN A 175 -9.33 -6.55 27.75
C GLN A 175 -9.97 -7.93 27.57
N LYS A 176 -9.85 -8.49 26.37
CA LYS A 176 -10.27 -9.86 26.03
C LYS A 176 -9.07 -10.60 25.39
N LYS A 177 -9.30 -11.69 24.63
CA LYS A 177 -8.25 -12.40 23.85
C LYS A 177 -7.41 -11.46 22.96
N ARG A 178 -7.97 -10.34 22.52
CA ARG A 178 -7.25 -9.24 21.87
C ARG A 178 -7.68 -7.95 22.54
N ASN A 179 -6.71 -7.16 23.00
CA ASN A 179 -6.97 -5.83 23.55
C ASN A 179 -7.52 -4.92 22.44
N GLN A 180 -8.72 -4.40 22.67
CA GLN A 180 -9.42 -3.53 21.73
C GLN A 180 -9.84 -2.24 22.43
N ILE A 181 -9.86 -1.15 21.67
CA ILE A 181 -10.31 0.15 22.12
C ILE A 181 -11.51 0.58 21.29
N LEU A 182 -12.53 1.12 21.95
CA LEU A 182 -13.65 1.79 21.28
C LEU A 182 -13.21 3.20 20.96
N ILE A 183 -13.17 3.51 19.67
CA ILE A 183 -12.82 4.84 19.15
C ILE A 183 -14.10 5.55 18.76
N HIS A 184 -14.20 6.81 19.20
CA HIS A 184 -15.14 7.79 18.68
C HIS A 184 -14.39 8.82 17.83
N TYR A 185 -14.82 9.03 16.59
CA TYR A 185 -14.20 10.00 15.69
C TYR A 185 -14.68 11.42 16.02
N GLN A 186 -13.75 12.33 16.27
CA GLN A 186 -14.07 13.70 16.64
C GLN A 186 -14.90 14.38 15.55
N GLY A 187 -16.02 14.98 15.94
CA GLY A 187 -16.94 15.64 15.02
C GLY A 187 -17.76 14.67 14.17
N GLN A 188 -17.75 13.36 14.42
CA GLN A 188 -18.59 12.40 13.71
C GLN A 188 -19.72 11.87 14.62
N ASN A 189 -20.75 11.32 13.99
CA ASN A 189 -21.86 10.69 14.72
C ASN A 189 -21.39 9.37 15.36
N LYS A 190 -21.93 9.05 16.55
CA LYS A 190 -21.65 7.82 17.31
C LYS A 190 -21.90 6.53 16.53
N ILE A 191 -22.70 6.57 15.47
CA ILE A 191 -22.90 5.42 14.57
C ILE A 191 -21.60 4.93 13.90
N TYR A 192 -20.60 5.80 13.81
CA TYR A 192 -19.28 5.49 13.24
C TYR A 192 -18.27 5.02 14.29
N ASP A 193 -18.66 4.93 15.56
CA ASP A 193 -17.79 4.42 16.62
C ASP A 193 -17.46 2.95 16.35
N GLU A 194 -16.19 2.59 16.43
CA GLU A 194 -15.74 1.23 16.13
C GLU A 194 -14.71 0.71 17.14
N TYR A 195 -14.64 -0.62 17.25
CA TYR A 195 -13.61 -1.29 18.03
C TYR A 195 -12.37 -1.57 17.19
N ILE A 196 -11.24 -1.00 17.57
CA ILE A 196 -9.95 -1.20 16.90
C ILE A 196 -9.00 -1.95 17.85
N SER A 197 -8.25 -2.91 17.31
CA SER A 197 -7.17 -3.58 18.05
C SER A 197 -6.06 -2.60 18.39
N ILE A 198 -5.51 -2.65 19.62
CA ILE A 198 -4.37 -1.79 20.02
C ILE A 198 -3.13 -1.98 19.14
N ASN A 199 -3.00 -3.13 18.48
CA ASN A 199 -1.90 -3.46 17.58
C ASN A 199 -2.21 -3.12 16.11
N SER A 200 -3.36 -2.50 15.85
CA SER A 200 -3.77 -2.13 14.50
C SER A 200 -2.81 -1.10 13.90
N PRO A 201 -2.38 -1.27 12.65
CA PRO A 201 -1.58 -0.25 11.96
C PRO A 201 -2.35 1.04 11.69
N ARG A 202 -3.68 1.05 11.89
CA ARG A 202 -4.57 2.21 11.78
C ARG A 202 -4.40 3.21 12.93
N LEU A 203 -3.63 2.90 13.97
CA LEU A 203 -3.43 3.77 15.12
C LEU A 203 -2.09 4.49 15.05
N SER A 204 -2.06 5.73 15.52
CA SER A 204 -0.84 6.51 15.72
C SER A 204 -0.96 7.56 16.81
N THR A 205 0.18 8.08 17.27
CA THR A 205 0.25 9.19 18.23
C THR A 205 -0.47 10.42 17.68
N LEU A 206 -1.23 11.11 18.55
CA LEU A 206 -1.96 12.32 18.19
C LEU A 206 -1.06 13.34 17.49
N GLY A 207 -1.55 13.90 16.38
CA GLY A 207 -0.89 14.98 15.66
C GLY A 207 0.27 14.53 14.75
N LEU A 208 0.58 13.24 14.65
CA LEU A 208 1.59 12.76 13.70
C LEU A 208 1.10 12.90 12.25
N PHE A 209 -0.18 12.63 12.02
CA PHE A 209 -0.85 12.74 10.73
C PHE A 209 -1.85 13.90 10.73
N THR A 210 -2.68 14.03 11.76
CA THR A 210 -3.77 15.03 11.76
C THR A 210 -3.29 16.48 11.79
N ASN A 211 -2.05 16.77 12.21
CA ASN A 211 -1.45 18.11 12.13
C ASN A 211 -0.79 18.40 10.77
N ARG A 212 -0.69 17.42 9.87
CA ARG A 212 -0.05 17.61 8.56
C ARG A 212 -0.99 18.30 7.59
N LYS A 213 -0.47 19.25 6.83
CA LYS A 213 -1.24 19.97 5.80
C LYS A 213 -1.01 19.42 4.38
N ASP A 214 -0.05 18.51 4.22
CA ASP A 214 0.38 17.98 2.93
C ASP A 214 -0.24 16.62 2.57
N ILE A 215 -1.22 16.15 3.36
CA ILE A 215 -1.86 14.85 3.23
C ILE A 215 -3.39 15.00 3.14
N LEU A 216 -4.07 13.93 2.73
CA LEU A 216 -5.52 13.87 2.69
C LEU A 216 -6.07 13.87 4.13
N LEU A 217 -6.86 14.89 4.44
CA LEU A 217 -7.60 15.06 5.70
C LEU A 217 -9.04 15.47 5.38
N TYR A 218 -9.98 15.09 6.23
CA TYR A 218 -11.32 15.69 6.19
C TYR A 218 -11.22 17.17 6.50
N GLN A 219 -11.80 17.99 5.63
CA GLN A 219 -11.93 19.42 5.89
C GLN A 219 -13.09 19.61 6.89
N PRO A 220 -12.90 20.35 8.00
CA PRO A 220 -14.04 20.81 8.79
C PRO A 220 -14.97 21.57 7.86
N SER A 221 -16.29 21.37 8.03
CA SER A 221 -17.33 21.88 7.14
C SER A 221 -16.98 23.23 6.54
N LEU A 222 -16.73 23.22 5.23
CA LEU A 222 -16.04 24.29 4.55
C LEU A 222 -16.82 25.59 4.72
N ASN A 223 -16.21 26.55 5.42
CA ASN A 223 -16.53 27.95 5.19
C ASN A 223 -15.95 28.30 3.80
N GLU A 224 -16.69 29.03 2.97
CA GLU A 224 -16.35 29.29 1.56
C GLU A 224 -14.91 29.80 1.37
N GLU A 225 -14.40 30.57 2.33
CA GLU A 225 -13.06 31.16 2.31
C GLU A 225 -11.93 30.12 2.41
N LEU A 226 -12.08 29.08 3.23
CA LEU A 226 -11.09 28.00 3.34
C LEU A 226 -11.10 27.10 2.10
N LEU A 227 -12.27 26.94 1.48
CA LEU A 227 -12.44 26.24 0.21
C LEU A 227 -11.67 26.97 -0.90
N GLN A 228 -11.78 28.30 -0.96
CA GLN A 228 -11.04 29.14 -1.90
C GLN A 228 -9.51 29.07 -1.70
N ILE A 229 -9.03 29.07 -0.45
CA ILE A 229 -7.59 28.96 -0.14
C ILE A 229 -7.04 27.58 -0.54
N TYR A 230 -7.76 26.50 -0.21
CA TYR A 230 -7.36 25.14 -0.57
C TYR A 230 -7.32 24.94 -2.09
N LEU A 231 -8.27 25.53 -2.81
CA LEU A 231 -8.30 25.47 -4.27
C LEU A 231 -7.19 26.28 -4.93
N ARG A 232 -6.87 27.48 -4.43
CA ARG A 232 -5.68 28.23 -4.90
C ARG A 232 -4.39 27.43 -4.72
N TYR A 233 -4.26 26.72 -3.60
CA TYR A 233 -3.12 25.84 -3.36
C TYR A 233 -3.07 24.67 -4.37
N LEU A 234 -4.22 24.09 -4.72
CA LEU A 234 -4.32 23.03 -5.73
C LEU A 234 -4.04 23.54 -7.15
N GLU A 235 -4.50 24.74 -7.50
CA GLU A 235 -4.21 25.41 -8.79
C GLU A 235 -2.70 25.71 -8.93
N GLN A 236 -2.04 26.12 -7.84
CA GLN A 236 -0.59 26.30 -7.81
C GLN A 236 0.17 24.98 -8.03
N LEU A 237 -0.37 23.86 -7.58
CA LEU A 237 0.21 22.52 -7.83
C LEU A 237 -0.02 22.05 -9.28
N GLN A 238 -1.11 22.45 -9.93
CA GLN A 238 -1.42 22.10 -11.32
C GLN A 238 -0.49 22.75 -12.35
N ASN A 239 0.08 23.92 -12.04
CA ASN A 239 1.02 24.60 -12.94
C ASN A 239 2.36 23.86 -13.12
N ASN A 240 2.65 22.85 -12.29
CA ASN A 240 3.94 22.14 -12.32
C ASN A 240 3.86 20.66 -12.73
N GLU A 241 2.69 20.02 -12.82
CA GLU A 241 2.47 18.75 -13.54
C GLU A 241 1.00 18.34 -13.44
N THR A 242 0.47 17.70 -14.50
CA THR A 242 -0.92 17.25 -14.66
C THR A 242 -1.41 16.38 -13.49
N SER A 243 -2.03 16.99 -12.49
CA SER A 243 -2.69 16.30 -11.37
C SER A 243 -4.20 16.52 -11.45
N PHE A 244 -4.91 15.44 -11.76
CA PHE A 244 -6.37 15.40 -11.86
C PHE A 244 -6.99 15.20 -10.48
N ILE A 245 -7.91 16.08 -10.09
CA ILE A 245 -8.73 15.92 -8.89
C ILE A 245 -9.95 15.09 -9.27
N ASP A 246 -9.99 13.84 -8.82
CA ASP A 246 -11.14 12.96 -9.05
C ASP A 246 -12.17 13.04 -7.93
N TYR A 247 -11.83 13.62 -6.77
CA TYR A 247 -12.64 13.60 -5.55
C TYR A 247 -12.60 14.94 -4.81
N LEU A 248 -13.76 15.51 -4.54
CA LEU A 248 -13.93 16.62 -3.60
C LEU A 248 -14.91 16.14 -2.52
N ILE A 249 -14.44 16.03 -1.28
CA ILE A 249 -15.26 15.62 -0.13
C ILE A 249 -15.58 16.86 0.69
N SER A 250 -16.85 17.28 0.67
CA SER A 250 -17.38 18.35 1.50
C SER A 250 -18.38 17.77 2.48
N GLN A 251 -18.21 18.02 3.78
CA GLN A 251 -19.11 17.56 4.82
C GLN A 251 -19.81 18.78 5.44
N ARG A 252 -21.14 18.83 5.42
CA ARG A 252 -21.93 19.86 6.10
C ARG A 252 -22.67 19.25 7.28
N GLN A 253 -22.52 19.85 8.45
CA GLN A 253 -23.21 19.43 9.66
C GLN A 253 -24.19 20.50 10.14
N ASN A 254 -25.45 20.12 10.25
CA ASN A 254 -26.49 20.84 10.98
C ASN A 254 -26.93 19.99 12.18
N GLN A 255 -27.69 20.60 13.12
CA GLN A 255 -28.11 19.94 14.37
C GLN A 255 -28.79 18.56 14.17
N ASN A 256 -29.46 18.35 13.02
CA ASN A 256 -30.21 17.12 12.74
C ASN A 256 -29.70 16.31 11.54
N GLN A 257 -28.71 16.78 10.78
CA GLN A 257 -28.26 16.12 9.54
C GLN A 257 -26.77 16.34 9.28
N ASN A 258 -26.12 15.29 8.77
CA ASN A 258 -24.73 15.29 8.35
C ASN A 258 -24.67 14.89 6.88
N LEU A 259 -24.47 15.87 5.99
CA LEU A 259 -24.44 15.66 4.55
C LEU A 259 -22.99 15.59 4.09
N ILE A 260 -22.58 14.45 3.53
CA ILE A 260 -21.26 14.25 2.95
C ILE A 260 -21.43 14.23 1.43
N PHE A 261 -20.92 15.26 0.77
CA PHE A 261 -20.82 15.31 -0.68
C PHE A 261 -19.45 14.79 -1.09
N ALA A 262 -19.41 13.62 -1.73
CA ALA A 262 -18.22 13.09 -2.38
C ALA A 262 -18.43 13.17 -3.89
N PHE A 263 -17.79 14.14 -4.54
CA PHE A 263 -17.86 14.26 -5.99
C PHE A 263 -16.80 13.37 -6.63
N GLN A 264 -17.18 12.18 -7.07
CA GLN A 264 -16.35 11.35 -7.94
C GLN A 264 -16.66 11.69 -9.40
N SER A 265 -15.72 12.32 -10.11
CA SER A 265 -15.83 12.49 -11.57
C SER A 265 -15.17 11.32 -12.30
N ASN A 266 -15.86 10.76 -13.28
CA ASN A 266 -15.30 9.77 -14.21
C ASN A 266 -14.58 10.42 -15.42
N GLY A 267 -14.39 11.75 -15.42
CA GLY A 267 -13.76 12.51 -16.52
C GLY A 267 -13.01 13.76 -16.07
N ARG A 268 -12.28 14.39 -17.01
CA ARG A 268 -11.52 15.64 -16.80
C ARG A 268 -12.49 16.81 -16.56
N ASN A 269 -12.78 17.12 -15.30
CA ASN A 269 -13.56 18.31 -14.97
C ASN A 269 -12.65 19.47 -14.57
N THR A 270 -13.00 20.68 -15.01
CA THR A 270 -12.41 21.91 -14.49
C THR A 270 -12.98 22.19 -13.10
N ILE A 271 -12.21 22.92 -12.27
CA ILE A 271 -12.65 23.37 -10.94
C ILE A 271 -14.00 24.12 -11.03
N SER A 272 -14.19 24.90 -12.10
CA SER A 272 -15.46 25.59 -12.40
C SER A 272 -16.66 24.64 -12.51
N ASN A 273 -16.49 23.47 -13.15
CA ASN A 273 -17.58 22.49 -13.32
C ASN A 273 -17.95 21.83 -11.99
N LEU A 274 -16.96 21.59 -11.11
CA LEU A 274 -17.20 21.07 -9.76
C LEU A 274 -17.91 22.10 -8.87
N PHE A 275 -17.57 23.38 -9.00
CA PHE A 275 -18.26 24.48 -8.31
C PHE A 275 -19.72 24.59 -8.72
N SER A 276 -20.04 24.55 -10.02
CA SER A 276 -21.42 24.59 -10.48
C SER A 276 -22.27 23.44 -9.93
N LEU A 277 -21.67 22.25 -9.79
CA LEU A 277 -22.34 21.07 -9.21
C LEU A 277 -22.60 21.21 -7.71
N ILE A 278 -21.63 21.75 -6.95
CA ILE A 278 -21.77 22.00 -5.50
C ILE A 278 -22.83 23.07 -5.24
N ILE A 279 -22.79 24.19 -6.00
CA ILE A 279 -23.75 25.29 -5.88
C ILE A 279 -25.17 24.81 -6.22
N TYR A 280 -25.32 24.03 -7.30
CA TYR A 280 -26.63 23.48 -7.69
C TYR A 280 -27.22 22.59 -6.59
N ASN A 281 -26.44 21.71 -5.97
CA ASN A 281 -26.92 20.88 -4.85
C ASN A 281 -27.28 21.72 -3.60
N ASN A 282 -26.55 22.80 -3.33
CA ASN A 282 -26.91 23.70 -2.22
C ASN A 282 -28.19 24.48 -2.48
N GLN A 283 -28.46 24.86 -3.74
CA GLN A 283 -29.70 25.53 -4.13
C GLN A 283 -30.90 24.58 -4.07
N THR A 284 -30.76 23.34 -4.56
CA THR A 284 -31.87 22.37 -4.54
C THR A 284 -32.25 21.90 -3.14
N ILE A 285 -31.32 21.91 -2.18
CA ILE A 285 -31.60 21.53 -0.78
C ILE A 285 -32.38 22.63 -0.02
N ASN A 286 -32.34 23.88 -0.48
CA ASN A 286 -33.03 24.99 0.17
C ASN A 286 -34.49 25.19 -0.29
N ASP A 287 -34.97 24.42 -1.27
CA ASP A 287 -36.29 24.62 -1.90
C ASP A 287 -37.30 23.48 -1.64
N SER A 288 -37.19 22.78 -0.51
CA SER A 288 -38.25 21.85 -0.08
C SER A 288 -38.53 21.99 1.41
N PHE A 289 -39.74 22.49 1.69
CA PHE A 289 -40.45 22.55 2.97
C PHE A 289 -40.37 21.27 3.80
#